data_AF-A0A7S3RVB6-F1
#
_entry.id   AF-A0A7S3RVB6-F1
#
_cell.length_a   1.000
_cell.length_b   1.000
_cell.length_c   1.000
_cell.angle_alpha   90.00
_cell.angle_beta   90.00
_cell.angle_gamma   90.00
#
_symmetry.space_group_name_H-M   'P 1'
#
loop_
_entity.id
_entity.type
_entity.pdbx_description
1 polymer ?
#
loop_
_entity_poly.entity_id
_entity_poly.type
_entity_poly.pdbx_seq_one_letter_code
_entity_poly.pdbx_strand_id
1 'polypeptide(L)'
;GPAGGEAGSEAGGEAEEEHVSGMNFGMSLMLLGCIGFGMSLFYLVKQEDPDMVKYSWQVISSTISIFVAVLLFQAFNGVVEQWSEKGSVMRDLAVALLQMLLWFLALQVTLLGISHLSVDYEEGKVDTERMELNLKCWATLFGHITGFAAINAFVIVQEHMCNTQPHGWRRLLTATCVPAMAWAFLYVLERGAKMVRQKLAKEDKPQTEEADEIWEDLTEETEDDIVGLAV
;
A
#
# COMPACT_ATOMS: atom_id res chain seq x y z
N GLY A 1 80.16 -17.00 -27.87
CA GLY A 1 79.15 -17.68 -28.72
C GLY A 1 77.88 -17.80 -27.91
N PRO A 2 76.72 -17.42 -28.46
CA PRO A 2 75.59 -16.92 -27.67
C PRO A 2 74.60 -18.03 -27.25
N ALA A 3 73.82 -17.75 -26.22
CA ALA A 3 72.60 -18.46 -25.87
C ALA A 3 71.56 -17.47 -25.32
N GLY A 4 70.31 -17.62 -25.79
CA GLY A 4 69.10 -17.03 -25.21
C GLY A 4 68.88 -15.56 -25.58
N GLY A 5 67.68 -15.11 -25.92
CA GLY A 5 66.37 -15.73 -25.91
C GLY A 5 65.36 -14.66 -26.33
N GLU A 6 64.28 -15.12 -26.94
CA GLU A 6 63.21 -14.34 -27.53
C GLU A 6 62.51 -13.44 -26.50
N ALA A 7 62.24 -12.20 -26.88
CA ALA A 7 61.31 -11.32 -26.19
C ALA A 7 60.22 -10.91 -27.21
N GLY A 8 59.31 -11.84 -27.46
CA GLY A 8 58.00 -11.54 -28.06
C GLY A 8 57.11 -10.96 -26.98
N SER A 9 56.87 -9.65 -27.06
CA SER A 9 55.93 -8.90 -26.24
C SER A 9 54.51 -9.17 -26.76
N GLU A 10 53.80 -10.14 -26.18
CA GLU A 10 52.33 -10.15 -26.19
C GLU A 10 51.83 -9.79 -24.79
N ALA A 11 51.47 -8.52 -24.63
CA ALA A 11 50.66 -8.02 -23.53
C ALA A 11 49.48 -7.30 -24.16
N GLY A 12 48.33 -7.96 -24.20
CA GLY A 12 47.13 -7.40 -24.81
C GLY A 12 45.94 -8.33 -24.71
N GLY A 13 45.30 -8.37 -23.54
CA GLY A 13 44.03 -9.04 -23.33
C GLY A 13 43.90 -9.50 -21.90
N GLU A 14 42.68 -9.46 -21.37
CA GLU A 14 42.30 -9.95 -20.02
C GLU A 14 42.48 -8.95 -18.87
N ALA A 15 41.72 -7.85 -18.91
CA ALA A 15 41.34 -7.15 -17.66
C ALA A 15 40.00 -6.38 -17.74
N GLU A 16 39.11 -6.64 -18.71
CA GLU A 16 37.89 -5.81 -18.89
C GLU A 16 36.55 -6.58 -19.08
N GLU A 17 36.51 -7.92 -18.93
CA GLU A 17 35.27 -8.69 -19.18
C GLU A 17 34.44 -9.08 -17.94
N GLU A 18 34.95 -8.93 -16.71
CA GLU A 18 34.27 -9.56 -15.56
C GLU A 18 33.08 -8.75 -14.98
N HIS A 19 33.07 -7.41 -15.13
CA HIS A 19 32.01 -6.56 -14.57
C HIS A 19 30.77 -6.44 -15.49
N VAL A 20 30.90 -6.73 -16.78
CA VAL A 20 29.80 -6.65 -17.77
C VAL A 20 28.93 -7.91 -17.76
N SER A 21 29.50 -9.06 -17.38
CA SER A 21 28.83 -10.37 -17.40
C SER A 21 27.66 -10.47 -16.42
N GLY A 22 27.85 -10.02 -15.16
CA GLY A 22 26.82 -10.12 -14.12
C GLY A 22 25.59 -9.26 -14.38
N MET A 23 25.79 -8.03 -14.86
CA MET A 23 24.69 -7.13 -15.23
C MET A 23 23.90 -7.67 -16.43
N ASN A 24 24.59 -8.17 -17.46
CA ASN A 24 23.95 -8.77 -18.64
C ASN A 24 23.18 -10.04 -18.29
N PHE A 25 23.74 -10.87 -17.41
CA PHE A 25 23.05 -12.05 -16.90
C PHE A 25 21.80 -11.68 -16.10
N GLY A 26 21.90 -10.69 -15.21
CA GLY A 26 20.77 -10.15 -14.45
C GLY A 26 19.67 -9.57 -15.34
N MET A 27 20.03 -8.78 -16.35
CA MET A 27 19.09 -8.23 -17.34
C MET A 27 18.40 -9.35 -18.12
N SER A 28 19.15 -10.36 -18.57
CA SER A 28 18.60 -11.50 -19.31
C SER A 28 17.64 -12.34 -18.45
N LEU A 29 17.99 -12.59 -17.18
CA LEU A 29 17.14 -13.31 -16.25
C LEU A 29 15.86 -12.53 -15.90
N MET A 30 15.96 -11.21 -15.72
CA MET A 30 14.81 -10.35 -15.47
C MET A 30 13.86 -10.33 -16.67
N LEU A 31 14.39 -10.19 -17.89
CA LEU A 31 13.60 -10.24 -19.12
C LEU A 31 12.91 -11.59 -19.31
N LEU A 32 13.63 -12.70 -19.11
CA LEU A 32 13.05 -14.05 -19.18
C LEU A 32 11.96 -14.25 -18.13
N GLY A 33 12.18 -13.76 -16.91
CA GLY A 33 11.21 -13.77 -15.82
C GLY A 33 9.94 -12.99 -16.16
N CYS A 34 10.06 -11.78 -16.71
CA CYS A 34 8.91 -10.97 -17.13
C CYS A 34 8.08 -11.66 -18.22
N ILE A 35 8.74 -12.26 -19.22
CA ILE A 35 8.05 -13.01 -20.28
C ILE A 35 7.36 -14.25 -19.70
N GLY A 36 8.05 -15.03 -18.87
CA GLY A 36 7.49 -16.22 -18.24
C GLY A 36 6.29 -15.90 -17.34
N PHE A 37 6.38 -14.82 -16.56
CA PHE A 37 5.28 -14.32 -15.75
C PHE A 37 4.11 -13.83 -16.61
N GLY A 38 4.36 -13.04 -17.65
CA GLY A 38 3.33 -12.57 -18.57
C GLY A 38 2.59 -13.71 -19.26
N MET A 39 3.31 -14.72 -19.75
CA MET A 39 2.72 -15.92 -20.35
C MET A 39 1.90 -16.73 -19.34
N SER A 40 2.36 -16.82 -18.09
CA SER A 40 1.63 -17.50 -17.02
C SER A 40 0.31 -16.80 -16.70
N LEU A 41 0.28 -15.46 -16.62
CA LEU A 41 -0.95 -14.69 -16.44
C LEU A 41 -1.93 -14.88 -17.60
N PHE A 42 -1.45 -14.88 -18.84
CA PHE A 42 -2.31 -15.14 -20.01
C PHE A 42 -2.94 -16.54 -19.96
N TYR A 43 -2.20 -17.54 -19.47
CA TYR A 43 -2.73 -18.89 -19.31
C TYR A 43 -3.80 -18.97 -18.21
N LEU A 44 -3.60 -18.29 -17.09
CA LEU A 44 -4.56 -18.25 -15.97
C LEU A 44 -5.84 -17.50 -16.34
N VAL A 45 -5.73 -16.38 -17.06
CA VAL A 45 -6.87 -15.58 -17.51
C VAL A 45 -7.67 -16.26 -18.63
N LYS A 46 -7.08 -17.22 -19.34
CA LYS A 46 -7.70 -17.94 -20.47
C LYS A 46 -8.02 -19.41 -20.14
N GLN A 47 -8.21 -19.75 -18.86
CA GLN A 47 -8.69 -21.08 -18.49
C GLN A 47 -10.11 -21.36 -18.99
N GLU A 48 -10.44 -22.64 -19.17
CA GLU A 48 -11.82 -23.06 -19.46
C GLU A 48 -12.73 -22.94 -18.24
N ASP A 49 -12.15 -23.04 -17.04
CA ASP A 49 -12.87 -22.88 -15.77
C ASP A 49 -13.15 -21.39 -15.50
N PRO A 50 -14.43 -20.97 -15.49
CA PRO A 50 -14.80 -19.56 -15.28
C PRO A 50 -14.43 -19.03 -13.90
N ASP A 51 -14.35 -19.89 -12.87
CA ASP A 51 -14.01 -19.45 -11.51
C ASP A 51 -12.52 -19.08 -11.44
N MET A 52 -11.66 -19.89 -12.06
CA MET A 52 -10.22 -19.59 -12.18
C MET A 52 -9.97 -18.26 -12.88
N VAL A 53 -10.74 -17.95 -13.92
CA VAL A 53 -10.65 -16.66 -14.63
C VAL A 53 -11.08 -15.50 -13.73
N LYS A 54 -12.20 -15.64 -12.99
CA LYS A 54 -12.68 -14.61 -12.07
C LYS A 54 -11.65 -14.28 -10.98
N TYR A 55 -11.14 -15.31 -10.29
CA TYR A 55 -10.14 -15.10 -9.24
C TYR A 55 -8.83 -14.55 -9.80
N SER A 56 -8.41 -14.97 -11.01
CA SER A 56 -7.23 -14.41 -11.67
C SER A 56 -7.39 -12.90 -11.91
N TRP A 57 -8.54 -12.46 -12.43
CA TRP A 57 -8.81 -11.03 -12.61
C TRP A 57 -8.87 -10.27 -11.29
N GLN A 58 -9.46 -10.85 -10.25
CA GLN A 58 -9.52 -10.24 -8.93
C GLN A 58 -8.12 -10.03 -8.33
N VAL A 59 -7.26 -11.06 -8.40
CA VAL A 59 -5.87 -10.97 -7.89
C VAL A 59 -5.04 -9.99 -8.70
N ILE A 60 -5.15 -10.00 -10.03
CA ILE A 60 -4.45 -9.04 -10.89
C ILE A 60 -4.90 -7.61 -10.57
N SER A 61 -6.21 -7.37 -10.47
CA SER A 61 -6.76 -6.04 -10.17
C SER A 61 -6.33 -5.53 -8.80
N SER A 62 -6.40 -6.38 -7.77
CA SER A 62 -5.94 -6.02 -6.41
C SER A 62 -4.44 -5.70 -6.40
N THR A 63 -3.61 -6.53 -7.04
CA THR A 63 -2.15 -6.31 -7.11
C THR A 63 -1.82 -4.96 -7.77
N ILE A 64 -2.45 -4.66 -8.91
CA ILE A 64 -2.27 -3.38 -9.60
C ILE A 64 -2.74 -2.23 -8.70
N SER A 65 -3.87 -2.38 -8.00
CA SER A 65 -4.41 -1.36 -7.09
C SER A 65 -3.43 -1.04 -5.95
N ILE A 66 -2.80 -2.05 -5.34
CA ILE A 66 -1.79 -1.85 -4.30
C ILE A 66 -0.57 -1.09 -4.84
N PHE A 67 -0.06 -1.46 -6.02
CA PHE A 67 1.06 -0.73 -6.62
C PHE A 67 0.70 0.72 -6.96
N VAL A 68 -0.51 0.95 -7.48
CA VAL A 68 -1.01 2.31 -7.76
C VAL A 68 -1.15 3.10 -6.46
N ALA A 69 -1.67 2.50 -5.39
CA ALA A 69 -1.74 3.11 -4.07
C ALA A 69 -0.37 3.56 -3.56
N VAL A 70 0.65 2.69 -3.66
CA VAL A 70 2.04 3.03 -3.28
C VAL A 70 2.55 4.22 -4.09
N LEU A 71 2.41 4.18 -5.42
CA LEU A 71 2.92 5.22 -6.31
C LEU A 71 2.22 6.56 -6.09
N LEU A 72 0.90 6.55 -5.88
CA LEU A 72 0.12 7.73 -5.55
C LEU A 72 0.59 8.30 -4.21
N PHE A 73 0.67 7.48 -3.17
CA PHE A 73 1.15 7.91 -1.87
C PHE A 73 2.54 8.54 -1.95
N GLN A 74 3.49 7.89 -2.65
CA GLN A 74 4.85 8.41 -2.83
C GLN A 74 4.86 9.75 -3.58
N ALA A 75 4.06 9.88 -4.64
CA ALA A 75 3.95 11.13 -5.39
C ALA A 75 3.39 12.27 -4.53
N PHE A 76 2.30 12.01 -3.78
CA PHE A 76 1.72 13.00 -2.88
C PHE A 76 2.67 13.36 -1.72
N ASN A 77 3.28 12.36 -1.09
CA ASN A 77 4.25 12.57 -0.01
C ASN A 77 5.45 13.40 -0.50
N GLY A 78 5.97 13.13 -1.70
CA GLY A 78 7.04 13.93 -2.29
C GLY A 78 6.67 15.40 -2.51
N VAL A 79 5.43 15.68 -2.93
CA VAL A 79 4.92 17.06 -3.06
C VAL A 79 4.78 17.73 -1.69
N VAL A 80 4.25 17.02 -0.70
CA VAL A 80 4.07 17.52 0.67
C VAL A 80 5.43 17.84 1.31
N GLU A 81 6.42 16.96 1.15
CA GLU A 81 7.78 17.17 1.64
C GLU A 81 8.48 18.37 0.99
N GLN A 82 8.24 18.61 -0.30
CA GLN A 82 8.78 19.79 -0.97
C GLN A 82 8.21 21.10 -0.41
N TRP A 83 6.94 21.08 0.01
CA TRP A 83 6.25 22.24 0.55
C TRP A 83 6.52 22.44 2.05
N SER A 84 6.81 21.36 2.79
CA SER A 84 7.24 21.43 4.18
C SER A 84 8.72 21.80 4.25
N GLU A 85 9.02 23.08 4.49
CA GLU A 85 10.39 23.48 4.82
C GLU A 85 10.88 22.68 6.05
N LYS A 86 11.90 21.85 5.83
CA LYS A 86 12.52 21.01 6.87
C LYS A 86 13.08 21.91 7.97
N GLY A 87 12.54 21.80 9.18
CA GLY A 87 13.00 22.65 10.28
C GLY A 87 12.64 22.16 11.68
N SER A 88 11.52 21.46 11.86
CA SER A 88 11.13 20.92 13.16
C SER A 88 10.48 19.55 13.00
N VAL A 89 10.96 18.58 13.77
CA VAL A 89 10.37 17.23 13.85
C VAL A 89 8.88 17.28 14.18
N MET A 90 8.46 18.24 15.02
CA MET A 90 7.05 18.42 15.38
C MET A 90 6.20 18.85 14.19
N ARG A 91 6.76 19.66 13.27
CA ARG A 91 6.08 20.06 12.04
C ARG A 91 5.98 18.87 11.09
N ASP A 92 7.06 18.12 10.91
CA ASP A 92 7.08 16.95 10.03
C ASP A 92 6.10 15.88 10.51
N LEU A 93 6.05 15.62 11.82
CA LEU A 93 5.07 14.74 12.43
C LEU A 93 3.64 15.25 12.26
N ALA A 94 3.39 16.55 12.49
CA ALA A 94 2.06 17.13 12.32
C ALA A 94 1.56 17.03 10.87
N VAL A 95 2.44 17.27 9.90
CA VAL A 95 2.14 17.13 8.47
C VAL A 95 1.84 15.68 8.12
N ALA A 96 2.65 14.72 8.59
CA ALA A 96 2.41 13.30 8.34
C ALA A 96 1.11 12.79 8.98
N LEU A 97 0.81 13.20 10.22
CA LEU A 97 -0.46 12.87 10.88
C LEU A 97 -1.65 13.50 10.17
N LEU A 98 -1.55 14.76 9.72
CA LEU A 98 -2.60 15.41 8.94
C LEU A 98 -2.83 14.72 7.61
N GLN A 99 -1.76 14.32 6.92
CA GLN A 99 -1.85 13.56 5.67
C GLN A 99 -2.52 12.20 5.89
N MET A 100 -2.15 11.47 6.94
CA MET A 100 -2.80 10.22 7.33
C MET A 100 -4.30 10.43 7.64
N LEU A 101 -4.65 11.45 8.43
CA LEU A 101 -6.04 11.79 8.72
C LEU A 101 -6.83 12.18 7.46
N LEU A 102 -6.20 12.91 6.54
CA LEU A 102 -6.83 13.29 5.27
C LEU A 102 -7.15 12.07 4.43
N TRP A 103 -6.22 11.12 4.29
CA TRP A 103 -6.46 9.88 3.55
C TRP A 103 -7.50 8.99 4.23
N PHE A 104 -7.47 8.91 5.56
CA PHE A 104 -8.49 8.21 6.33
C PHE A 104 -9.88 8.83 6.10
N LEU A 105 -10.01 10.15 6.12
CA LEU A 105 -11.27 10.83 5.81
C LEU A 105 -11.69 10.61 4.36
N ALA A 106 -10.75 10.63 3.41
CA ALA A 106 -11.03 10.36 2.00
C ALA A 106 -11.56 8.94 1.79
N LEU A 107 -11.02 7.95 2.51
CA LEU A 107 -11.55 6.59 2.56
C LEU A 107 -13.00 6.58 3.03
N GLN A 108 -13.28 7.14 4.21
CA GLN A 108 -14.63 7.13 4.82
C GLN A 108 -15.66 7.80 3.90
N VAL A 109 -15.33 8.98 3.36
CA VAL A 109 -16.21 9.74 2.46
C VAL A 109 -16.45 9.01 1.15
N THR A 110 -15.42 8.38 0.58
CA THR A 110 -15.55 7.67 -0.70
C THR A 110 -16.44 6.43 -0.54
N LEU A 111 -16.24 5.64 0.52
CA LEU A 111 -17.04 4.43 0.76
C LEU A 111 -18.50 4.78 1.07
N LEU A 112 -18.73 5.80 1.91
CA LEU A 112 -20.08 6.30 2.16
C LEU A 112 -20.76 6.80 0.87
N GLY A 113 -20.03 7.56 0.05
CA GLY A 113 -20.54 8.09 -1.22
C GLY A 113 -20.92 7.00 -2.21
N ILE A 114 -20.13 5.93 -2.32
CA ILE A 114 -20.44 4.78 -3.18
C ILE A 114 -21.68 4.04 -2.67
N SER A 115 -21.76 3.78 -1.36
CA SER A 115 -22.93 3.13 -0.75
C SER A 115 -24.21 3.93 -1.05
N HIS A 116 -24.19 5.24 -0.79
CA HIS A 116 -25.35 6.11 -1.04
C HIS A 116 -25.74 6.22 -2.53
N LEU A 117 -24.77 6.20 -3.45
CA LEU A 117 -25.03 6.27 -4.90
C LEU A 117 -25.56 4.95 -5.47
N SER A 118 -25.33 3.84 -4.78
CA SER A 118 -25.77 2.50 -5.20
C SER A 118 -27.23 2.19 -4.83
N VAL A 119 -27.87 3.04 -4.03
CA VAL A 119 -29.29 2.93 -3.67
C VAL A 119 -30.15 3.70 -4.66
N ASP A 120 -30.97 2.99 -5.45
CA ASP A 120 -32.03 3.64 -6.22
C ASP A 120 -33.29 3.83 -5.34
N TYR A 121 -33.48 5.06 -4.86
CA TYR A 121 -34.59 5.41 -3.98
C TYR A 121 -35.96 5.42 -4.67
N GLU A 122 -36.02 5.51 -6.01
CA GLU A 122 -37.29 5.48 -6.74
C GLU A 122 -37.79 4.06 -6.96
N GLU A 123 -36.89 3.11 -7.23
CA GLU A 123 -37.23 1.70 -7.42
C GLU A 123 -37.12 0.85 -6.14
N GLY A 124 -36.45 1.34 -5.10
CA GLY A 124 -36.19 0.60 -3.86
C GLY A 124 -35.35 -0.67 -4.10
N LYS A 125 -34.52 -0.68 -5.15
CA LYS A 125 -33.63 -1.80 -5.49
C LYS A 125 -32.19 -1.37 -5.30
N VAL A 126 -31.43 -2.18 -4.59
CA VAL A 126 -29.99 -2.05 -4.44
C VAL A 126 -29.33 -3.05 -5.38
N ASP A 127 -28.43 -2.57 -6.25
CA ASP A 127 -27.57 -3.46 -7.04
C ASP A 127 -26.37 -3.86 -6.18
N THR A 128 -26.63 -4.85 -5.31
CA THR A 128 -25.72 -5.32 -4.27
C THR A 128 -24.37 -5.78 -4.84
N GLU A 129 -24.38 -6.54 -5.94
CA GLU A 129 -23.15 -7.08 -6.55
C GLU A 129 -22.26 -5.95 -7.09
N ARG A 130 -22.84 -4.99 -7.80
CA ARG A 130 -22.07 -3.86 -8.33
C ARG A 130 -21.54 -2.95 -7.23
N MET A 131 -22.35 -2.72 -6.19
CA MET A 131 -21.94 -1.93 -5.03
C MET A 131 -20.78 -2.59 -4.30
N GLU A 132 -20.87 -3.88 -4.00
CA GLU A 132 -19.82 -4.65 -3.33
C GLU A 132 -18.51 -4.61 -4.12
N LEU A 133 -18.56 -4.79 -5.44
CA LEU A 133 -17.36 -4.71 -6.30
C LEU A 133 -16.73 -3.31 -6.30
N ASN A 134 -17.54 -2.25 -6.38
CA ASN A 134 -17.04 -0.87 -6.34
C ASN A 134 -16.43 -0.53 -4.98
N LEU A 135 -17.13 -0.89 -3.89
CA LEU A 135 -16.64 -0.69 -2.53
C LEU A 135 -15.32 -1.42 -2.33
N LYS A 136 -15.22 -2.72 -2.68
CA LYS A 136 -13.94 -3.47 -2.61
C LYS A 136 -12.81 -2.80 -3.38
N CYS A 137 -13.08 -2.31 -4.59
CA CYS A 137 -12.06 -1.65 -5.41
C CYS A 137 -11.52 -0.38 -4.74
N TRP A 138 -12.42 0.52 -4.32
CA TRP A 138 -12.05 1.79 -3.72
C TRP A 138 -11.51 1.64 -2.29
N ALA A 139 -12.06 0.70 -1.52
CA ALA A 139 -11.58 0.37 -0.19
C ALA A 139 -10.16 -0.18 -0.25
N THR A 140 -9.87 -1.10 -1.18
CA THR A 140 -8.49 -1.59 -1.40
C THR A 140 -7.55 -0.42 -1.73
N LEU A 141 -7.92 0.46 -2.67
CA LEU A 141 -7.07 1.57 -3.10
C LEU A 141 -6.80 2.56 -1.96
N PHE A 142 -7.85 3.10 -1.32
CA PHE A 142 -7.70 4.09 -0.25
C PHE A 142 -7.18 3.50 1.04
N GLY A 143 -7.50 2.24 1.34
CA GLY A 143 -7.01 1.50 2.50
C GLY A 143 -5.48 1.42 2.48
N HIS A 144 -4.91 0.98 1.36
CA HIS A 144 -3.46 0.92 1.19
C HIS A 144 -2.80 2.31 1.22
N ILE A 145 -3.39 3.33 0.59
CA ILE A 145 -2.85 4.70 0.66
C ILE A 145 -2.83 5.20 2.12
N THR A 146 -3.90 4.94 2.87
CA THR A 146 -4.01 5.32 4.29
C THR A 146 -3.04 4.53 5.15
N GLY A 147 -2.87 3.23 4.89
CA GLY A 147 -1.86 2.38 5.52
C GLY A 147 -0.44 2.90 5.31
N PHE A 148 -0.07 3.26 4.08
CA PHE A 148 1.25 3.85 3.81
C PHE A 148 1.44 5.21 4.47
N ALA A 149 0.39 6.03 4.54
CA ALA A 149 0.42 7.29 5.28
C ALA A 149 0.59 7.07 6.79
N ALA A 150 -0.05 6.05 7.36
CA ALA A 150 0.12 5.66 8.77
C ALA A 150 1.54 5.17 9.05
N ILE A 151 2.08 4.28 8.21
CA ILE A 151 3.49 3.84 8.29
C ILE A 151 4.42 5.04 8.30
N ASN A 152 4.25 5.98 7.36
CA ASN A 152 5.11 7.17 7.29
C ASN A 152 5.06 8.02 8.57
N ALA A 153 3.86 8.25 9.11
CA ALA A 153 3.70 9.00 10.35
C ALA A 153 4.38 8.31 11.55
N PHE A 154 4.19 7.00 11.71
CA PHE A 154 4.79 6.26 12.83
C PHE A 154 6.29 6.01 12.66
N VAL A 155 6.81 5.94 11.42
CA VAL A 155 8.25 5.91 11.15
C VAL A 155 8.93 7.20 11.63
N ILE A 156 8.34 8.37 11.41
CA ILE A 156 8.88 9.65 11.93
C ILE A 156 8.95 9.63 13.46
N VAL A 157 7.93 9.08 14.13
CA VAL A 157 7.93 8.91 15.58
C VAL A 157 9.04 7.95 16.01
N GLN A 158 9.15 6.79 15.34
CA GLN A 158 10.15 5.78 15.64
C GLN A 158 11.57 6.31 15.47
N GLU A 159 11.85 7.01 14.37
CA GLU A 159 13.15 7.61 14.08
C GLU A 159 13.52 8.64 15.15
N HIS A 160 12.58 9.54 15.50
CA HIS A 160 12.83 10.55 16.53
C HIS A 160 13.10 9.91 17.90
N MET A 161 12.30 8.92 18.30
CA MET A 161 12.48 8.23 19.58
C MET A 161 13.79 7.41 19.61
N CYS A 162 14.14 6.74 18.52
CA CYS A 162 15.36 5.92 18.44
C CYS A 162 16.63 6.78 18.43
N ASN A 163 16.62 7.92 17.73
CA ASN A 163 17.78 8.80 17.63
C ASN A 163 18.06 9.56 18.94
N THR A 164 17.06 9.70 19.80
CA THR A 164 17.18 10.38 21.10
C THR A 164 17.73 9.47 22.20
N GLN A 165 17.72 8.14 22.03
CA GLN A 165 18.14 7.19 23.06
C GLN A 165 19.59 6.71 22.88
N PRO A 166 20.39 6.60 23.96
CA PRO A 166 21.72 6.00 23.89
C PRO A 166 21.66 4.51 23.50
N HIS A 167 22.69 4.03 22.81
CA HIS A 167 22.79 2.65 22.34
C HIS A 167 22.62 1.64 23.49
N GLY A 168 21.71 0.67 23.35
CA GLY A 168 21.45 -0.38 24.33
C GLY A 168 20.00 -0.85 24.39
N TRP A 169 19.62 -1.52 25.48
CA TRP A 169 18.27 -2.09 25.70
C TRP A 169 17.12 -1.07 25.57
N ARG A 170 17.36 0.21 25.89
CA ARG A 170 16.36 1.28 25.78
C ARG A 170 15.91 1.53 24.34
N ARG A 171 16.83 1.42 23.37
CA ARG A 171 16.51 1.54 21.93
C ARG A 171 15.64 0.38 21.45
N LEU A 172 15.89 -0.82 21.97
CA LEU A 172 15.12 -2.02 21.65
C LEU A 172 13.69 -1.90 22.20
N LEU A 173 13.55 -1.45 23.46
CA LEU A 173 12.25 -1.15 24.04
C LEU A 173 11.47 -0.10 23.25
N THR A 174 12.10 1.01 22.85
CA THR A 174 11.41 2.04 22.05
C THR A 174 10.99 1.51 20.68
N ALA A 175 11.79 0.66 20.05
CA ALA A 175 11.44 0.06 18.76
C ALA A 175 10.21 -0.87 18.88
N THR A 176 10.02 -1.54 20.02
CA THR A 176 8.83 -2.38 20.27
C THR A 176 7.62 -1.57 20.76
N CYS A 177 7.83 -0.47 21.48
CA CYS A 177 6.73 0.34 22.00
C CYS A 177 6.01 1.17 20.93
N VAL A 178 6.69 1.57 19.85
CA VAL A 178 6.08 2.41 18.80
C VAL A 178 4.97 1.66 18.04
N PRO A 179 5.15 0.40 17.58
CA PRO A 179 4.05 -0.38 17.00
C PRO A 179 2.85 -0.54 17.94
N ALA A 180 3.08 -0.79 19.23
CA ALA A 180 1.99 -0.91 20.20
C ALA A 180 1.23 0.43 20.39
N MET A 181 1.95 1.56 20.32
CA MET A 181 1.33 2.88 20.34
C MET A 181 0.57 3.19 19.05
N ALA A 182 1.10 2.78 17.89
CA ALA A 182 0.44 2.90 16.59
C ALA A 182 -0.87 2.12 16.57
N TRP A 183 -0.83 0.86 17.01
CA TRP A 183 -2.02 0.02 17.18
C TRP A 183 -3.07 0.69 18.08
N ALA A 184 -2.66 1.17 19.26
CA ALA A 184 -3.59 1.81 20.19
C ALA A 184 -4.20 3.10 19.62
N PHE A 185 -3.41 3.89 18.89
CA PHE A 185 -3.87 5.12 18.24
C PHE A 185 -4.90 4.82 17.13
N LEU A 186 -4.57 3.90 16.23
CA LEU A 186 -5.45 3.53 15.11
C LEU A 186 -6.73 2.87 15.62
N TYR A 187 -6.65 1.99 16.62
CA TYR A 187 -7.81 1.39 17.26
C TYR A 187 -8.81 2.42 17.82
N VAL A 188 -8.29 3.49 18.46
CA VAL A 188 -9.15 4.58 18.96
C VAL A 188 -9.80 5.34 17.80
N LEU A 189 -9.05 5.57 16.72
CA LEU A 189 -9.51 6.28 15.54
C LEU A 189 -10.61 5.50 14.80
N GLU A 190 -10.45 4.20 14.62
CA GLU A 190 -11.45 3.27 14.06
C GLU A 190 -12.70 3.22 14.94
N ARG A 191 -12.52 3.14 16.26
CA ARG A 191 -13.66 3.16 17.17
C ARG A 191 -14.47 4.45 17.05
N GLY A 192 -13.77 5.58 16.85
CA GLY A 192 -14.39 6.86 16.54
C GLY A 192 -15.15 6.84 15.22
N ALA A 193 -14.52 6.30 14.16
CA ALA A 193 -15.14 6.16 12.84
C ALA A 193 -16.39 5.27 12.90
N LYS A 194 -16.32 4.10 13.54
CA LYS A 194 -17.45 3.19 13.75
C LYS A 194 -18.61 3.87 14.49
N MET A 195 -18.33 4.69 15.50
CA MET A 195 -19.38 5.48 16.18
C MET A 195 -20.06 6.48 15.25
N VAL A 196 -19.32 7.09 14.32
CA VAL A 196 -19.89 8.00 13.30
C VAL A 196 -20.72 7.19 12.30
N ARG A 197 -20.20 6.07 11.78
CA ARG A 197 -20.88 5.19 10.82
C ARG A 197 -22.22 4.69 11.38
N GLN A 198 -22.22 4.18 12.61
CA GLN A 198 -23.43 3.70 13.28
C GLN A 198 -24.46 4.78 13.59
N LYS A 199 -24.05 6.05 13.66
CA LYS A 199 -25.01 7.16 13.78
C LYS A 199 -25.67 7.46 12.44
N LEU A 200 -24.88 7.46 11.35
CA LEU A 200 -25.39 7.67 10.00
C LEU A 200 -26.38 6.56 9.60
N ALA A 201 -26.00 5.28 9.77
CA ALA A 201 -26.87 4.15 9.44
C ALA A 201 -28.21 4.12 10.20
N LYS A 202 -28.29 4.74 11.39
CA LYS A 202 -29.56 4.85 12.16
C LYS A 202 -30.51 5.91 11.64
N GLU A 203 -30.01 6.88 10.88
CA GLU A 203 -30.82 7.94 10.29
C GLU A 203 -31.46 7.51 8.96
N ASP A 204 -30.97 6.41 8.37
CA ASP A 204 -31.40 5.91 7.08
C ASP A 204 -32.67 5.04 7.13
N LYS A 205 -33.24 4.80 5.95
CA LYS A 205 -34.53 4.10 5.78
C LYS A 205 -34.33 2.57 5.83
N PRO A 206 -35.36 1.78 6.20
CA PRO A 206 -35.24 0.31 6.22
C PRO A 206 -34.85 -0.35 4.89
N GLN A 207 -34.99 0.36 3.76
CA GLN A 207 -34.65 -0.15 2.43
C GLN A 207 -33.15 -0.07 2.11
N THR A 208 -32.35 0.61 2.94
CA THR A 208 -30.89 0.73 2.78
C THR A 208 -30.11 -0.21 3.67
N GLU A 209 -30.79 -1.00 4.52
CA GLU A 209 -30.15 -1.85 5.54
C GLU A 209 -29.10 -2.80 4.95
N GLU A 210 -29.39 -3.42 3.80
CA GLU A 210 -28.44 -4.30 3.10
C GLU A 210 -27.21 -3.53 2.55
N ALA A 211 -27.42 -2.31 2.06
CA ALA A 211 -26.33 -1.47 1.56
C ALA A 211 -25.44 -0.95 2.69
N ASP A 212 -26.07 -0.62 3.83
CA ASP A 212 -25.40 -0.15 5.04
C ASP A 212 -24.59 -1.27 5.70
N GLU A 213 -25.10 -2.52 5.70
CA GLU A 213 -24.38 -3.70 6.19
C GLU A 213 -23.10 -3.97 5.38
N ILE A 214 -23.20 -4.00 4.04
CA ILE A 214 -22.04 -4.22 3.16
C ILE A 214 -21.02 -3.09 3.29
N TRP A 215 -21.49 -1.85 3.43
CA TRP A 215 -20.62 -0.71 3.67
C TRP A 215 -19.91 -0.81 5.03
N GLU A 216 -20.62 -1.18 6.10
CA GLU A 216 -20.03 -1.35 7.43
C GLU A 216 -18.96 -2.44 7.42
N ASP A 217 -19.27 -3.60 6.84
CA ASP A 217 -18.38 -4.77 6.76
C ASP A 217 -17.11 -4.46 5.96
N LEU A 218 -17.24 -3.94 4.74
CA LEU A 218 -16.07 -3.65 3.90
C LEU A 218 -15.21 -2.52 4.46
N THR A 219 -15.82 -1.53 5.13
CA THR A 219 -15.07 -0.46 5.77
C THR A 219 -14.33 -0.97 7.00
N GLU A 220 -14.93 -1.86 7.80
CA GLU A 220 -14.27 -2.50 8.95
C GLU A 220 -13.11 -3.41 8.51
N GLU A 221 -13.29 -4.23 7.47
CA GLU A 221 -12.20 -5.04 6.89
C GLU A 221 -11.02 -4.16 6.42
N THR A 222 -11.32 -3.01 5.80
CA THR A 222 -10.29 -2.09 5.30
C THR A 222 -9.60 -1.31 6.42
N GLU A 223 -10.32 -0.96 7.48
CA GLU A 223 -9.75 -0.37 8.70
C GLU A 223 -8.76 -1.36 9.35
N ASP A 224 -9.16 -2.62 9.51
CA ASP A 224 -8.29 -3.69 10.03
C ASP A 224 -7.02 -3.88 9.17
N ASP A 225 -7.13 -3.80 7.84
CA ASP A 225 -5.98 -3.83 6.93
C ASP A 225 -5.03 -2.66 7.17
N ILE A 226 -5.53 -1.45 7.42
CA ILE A 226 -4.71 -0.27 7.73
C ILE A 226 -3.90 -0.49 9.00
N VAL A 227 -4.53 -1.04 10.05
CA VAL A 227 -3.84 -1.41 11.29
C VAL A 227 -2.80 -2.48 11.04
N GLY A 228 -3.14 -3.51 10.28
CA GLY A 228 -2.22 -4.59 9.92
C GLY A 228 -0.99 -4.12 9.14
N LEU A 229 -1.14 -3.09 8.31
CA LEU A 229 -0.03 -2.48 7.57
C LEU A 229 0.86 -1.57 8.44
N ALA A 230 0.28 -0.86 9.41
CA ALA A 230 0.97 0.17 10.16
C ALA A 230 1.78 -0.33 11.38
N VAL A 231 1.52 -1.55 11.85
CA VAL A 231 2.06 -2.13 13.10
C VAL A 231 3.09 -3.22 12.80
#